data_AF-N9F256-F1
#
_entry.id   AF-N9F256-F1
#
_cell.length_a   1.000
_cell.length_b   1.000
_cell.length_c   1.000
_cell.angle_alpha   90.00
_cell.angle_beta   90.00
_cell.angle_gamma   90.00
#
_symmetry.space_group_name_H-M   'P 1'
#
loop_
_entity.id
_entity.type
_entity.pdbx_description
1 polymer ?
#
loop_
_entity_poly.entity_id
_entity_poly.type
_entity_poly.pdbx_seq_one_letter_code
_entity_poly.pdbx_strand_id
1 'polypeptide(L)'
;MQQIFNRITQNIFKFLYKSFHSKAYKHNRRYWPYYKTVRNSEGDLEQLFFNKKLIADHTKPFKSQKNTCVLVATGPSVKDIDQRFLTNPDYDYIGVNGAISLDHIHFKYYVIIDFNFTTKRFDLILKVLNSDCIFFTTPRCLDIILKRIDPSQIKCEIKIIETIFQDKTVEPFMGKKHKLDLEKPYFHLYGEFGFSTNIFNAVFDYLTVPYVALQVAYAIGFKEIYIAGLDMNNFSQPRFYESIENKQPTMLDQYLHLIFPAFDAAAEFFIEHQVQVYNLSPTSAIESFKKINTI
;
A
#
# COMPACT_ATOMS: atom_id res chain seq x y z
N MET A 1 -17.41 19.85 -16.81
CA MET A 1 -16.34 20.46 -17.63
C MET A 1 -15.22 20.93 -16.70
N GLN A 2 -14.41 20.02 -16.15
CA GLN A 2 -13.19 20.26 -15.33
C GLN A 2 -12.71 18.87 -14.86
N GLN A 3 -11.45 18.42 -14.96
CA GLN A 3 -10.23 18.93 -15.55
C GLN A 3 -9.70 17.85 -16.51
N ILE A 4 -9.93 18.01 -17.83
CA ILE A 4 -9.00 17.42 -18.79
C ILE A 4 -7.72 18.22 -18.58
N PHE A 5 -6.80 17.68 -17.79
CA PHE A 5 -5.45 18.22 -17.73
C PHE A 5 -4.97 18.35 -19.17
N ASN A 6 -4.86 19.58 -19.67
CA ASN A 6 -4.40 19.79 -21.03
C ASN A 6 -2.99 19.18 -21.12
N ARG A 7 -2.89 18.09 -21.89
CA ARG A 7 -1.66 17.30 -22.05
C ARG A 7 -0.51 18.19 -22.51
N ILE A 8 -0.82 19.26 -23.24
CA ILE A 8 0.12 20.30 -23.67
C ILE A 8 0.67 21.05 -22.45
N THR A 9 -0.20 21.57 -21.58
CA THR A 9 0.19 22.27 -20.35
C THR A 9 1.03 21.38 -19.42
N GLN A 10 0.65 20.11 -19.26
CA GLN A 10 1.47 19.16 -18.50
C GLN A 10 2.87 18.95 -19.10
N ASN A 11 2.99 18.89 -20.43
CA ASN A 11 4.27 18.73 -21.08
C ASN A 11 5.15 19.98 -20.95
N ILE A 12 4.55 21.17 -21.03
CA ILE A 12 5.23 22.45 -20.77
C ILE A 12 5.77 22.45 -19.34
N PHE A 13 4.94 22.13 -18.33
CA PHE A 13 5.39 22.11 -16.94
C PHE A 13 6.49 21.07 -16.71
N LYS A 14 6.39 19.88 -17.30
CA LYS A 14 7.45 18.86 -17.23
C LYS A 14 8.76 19.36 -17.86
N PHE A 15 8.68 20.10 -18.96
CA PHE A 15 9.83 20.68 -19.63
C PHE A 15 10.48 21.75 -18.74
N LEU A 16 9.70 22.74 -18.28
CA LEU A 16 10.19 23.78 -17.36
C LEU A 16 10.81 23.18 -16.11
N TYR A 17 10.13 22.22 -15.47
CA TYR A 17 10.63 21.57 -14.27
C TYR A 17 12.00 20.91 -14.50
N LYS A 18 12.17 20.20 -15.62
CA LYS A 18 13.45 19.56 -15.98
C LYS A 18 14.56 20.58 -16.25
N SER A 19 14.24 21.75 -16.78
CA SER A 19 15.22 22.80 -17.08
C SER A 19 15.72 23.51 -15.82
N PHE A 20 14.89 23.64 -14.79
CA PHE A 20 15.21 24.36 -13.55
C PHE A 20 15.58 23.48 -12.36
N HIS A 21 15.48 22.14 -12.47
CA HIS A 21 15.76 21.22 -11.37
C HIS A 21 16.78 20.15 -11.75
N SER A 22 17.60 19.75 -10.77
CA SER A 22 18.60 18.69 -10.95
C SER A 22 17.97 17.30 -11.18
N LYS A 23 18.80 16.33 -11.62
CA LYS A 23 18.36 14.95 -11.86
C LYS A 23 17.68 14.32 -10.63
N ALA A 24 18.11 14.68 -9.41
CA ALA A 24 17.58 14.16 -8.16
C ALA A 24 16.12 14.56 -7.87
N TYR A 25 15.55 15.52 -8.61
CA TYR A 25 14.16 15.93 -8.47
C TYR A 25 13.28 15.47 -9.63
N LYS A 26 13.85 14.76 -10.64
CA LYS A 26 13.15 14.48 -11.90
C LYS A 26 11.86 13.70 -11.70
N HIS A 27 11.74 12.87 -10.66
CA HIS A 27 10.51 12.13 -10.33
C HIS A 27 9.33 13.07 -10.06
N ASN A 28 9.57 14.24 -9.47
CA ASN A 28 8.54 15.22 -9.11
C ASN A 28 7.96 16.02 -10.28
N ARG A 29 8.57 15.95 -11.47
CA ARG A 29 8.08 16.69 -12.67
C ARG A 29 6.64 16.35 -13.05
N ARG A 30 6.14 15.19 -12.61
CA ARG A 30 4.76 14.73 -12.85
C ARG A 30 3.75 15.48 -11.99
N TYR A 31 4.20 15.94 -10.83
CA TYR A 31 3.38 16.47 -9.76
C TYR A 31 3.40 18.00 -9.73
N TRP A 32 4.54 18.61 -10.03
CA TRP A 32 4.64 20.07 -10.12
C TRP A 32 3.77 20.65 -11.27
N PRO A 33 3.08 21.79 -11.09
CA PRO A 33 3.02 22.63 -9.88
C PRO A 33 1.83 22.32 -8.95
N TYR A 34 1.12 21.21 -9.18
CA TYR A 34 -0.18 20.95 -8.58
C TYR A 34 -0.12 20.50 -7.12
N TYR A 35 0.98 19.86 -6.73
CA TYR A 35 1.16 19.30 -5.38
C TYR A 35 2.11 20.12 -4.52
N LYS A 36 1.85 20.14 -3.22
CA LYS A 36 2.76 20.66 -2.18
C LYS A 36 2.72 19.73 -0.98
N THR A 37 3.88 19.47 -0.37
CA THR A 37 4.01 18.66 0.85
C THR A 37 4.49 19.52 2.02
N VAL A 38 4.13 19.11 3.24
CA VAL A 38 4.68 19.56 4.51
C VAL A 38 5.30 18.34 5.19
N ARG A 39 6.50 18.49 5.74
CA ARG A 39 7.24 17.42 6.40
C ARG A 39 7.76 17.89 7.75
N ASN A 40 7.86 16.98 8.71
CA ASN A 40 8.48 17.24 10.00
C ASN A 40 10.01 17.24 9.89
N SER A 41 10.70 17.43 11.03
CA SER A 41 12.17 17.43 11.11
C SER A 41 12.83 16.09 10.78
N GLU A 42 12.12 14.97 10.96
CA GLU A 42 12.60 13.63 10.60
C GLU A 42 12.36 13.29 9.11
N GLY A 43 11.70 14.19 8.38
CA GLY A 43 11.38 14.02 6.96
C GLY A 43 10.07 13.28 6.70
N ASP A 44 9.30 12.95 7.74
CA ASP A 44 8.00 12.30 7.60
C ASP A 44 7.03 13.22 6.88
N LEU A 45 6.24 12.66 5.97
CA LEU A 45 5.16 13.39 5.32
C LEU A 45 4.04 13.67 6.33
N GLU A 46 3.78 14.93 6.63
CA GLU A 46 2.69 15.33 7.55
C GLU A 46 1.43 15.72 6.78
N GLN A 47 1.56 16.54 5.75
CA GLN A 47 0.42 17.03 4.98
C GLN A 47 0.72 17.07 3.48
N LEU A 48 -0.31 16.77 2.69
CA LEU A 48 -0.28 16.86 1.24
C LEU A 48 -1.42 17.72 0.73
N PHE A 49 -1.09 18.67 -0.13
CA PHE A 49 -2.04 19.54 -0.81
C PHE A 49 -2.04 19.27 -2.32
N PHE A 50 -3.21 19.32 -2.93
CA PHE A 50 -3.41 19.31 -4.38
C PHE A 50 -4.24 20.52 -4.78
N ASN A 51 -3.73 21.37 -5.68
CA ASN A 51 -4.36 22.63 -6.07
C ASN A 51 -4.78 23.49 -4.86
N LYS A 52 -3.90 23.57 -3.86
CA LYS A 52 -4.09 24.29 -2.57
C LYS A 52 -5.17 23.69 -1.64
N LYS A 53 -5.82 22.59 -2.00
CA LYS A 53 -6.72 21.84 -1.10
C LYS A 53 -5.95 20.77 -0.35
N LEU A 54 -6.19 20.62 0.95
CA LEU A 54 -5.63 19.55 1.77
C LEU A 54 -6.25 18.21 1.33
N ILE A 55 -5.41 17.24 0.97
CA ILE A 55 -5.82 15.90 0.49
C ILE A 55 -5.51 14.83 1.52
N ALA A 56 -4.35 14.91 2.17
CA ALA A 56 -3.94 13.97 3.20
C ALA A 56 -3.34 14.73 4.38
N ASP A 57 -3.71 14.32 5.59
CA ASP A 57 -3.23 14.86 6.85
C ASP A 57 -2.85 13.70 7.77
N HIS A 58 -1.56 13.44 7.90
CA HIS A 58 -1.02 12.32 8.65
C HIS A 58 -0.85 12.61 10.14
N THR A 59 -1.08 13.86 10.55
CA THR A 59 -1.09 14.25 11.98
C THR A 59 -2.33 13.72 12.70
N LYS A 60 -3.39 13.39 11.95
CA LYS A 60 -4.60 12.77 12.48
C LYS A 60 -4.37 11.32 12.89
N PRO A 61 -4.88 10.88 14.06
CA PRO A 61 -4.71 9.52 14.54
C PRO A 61 -5.41 8.51 13.61
N PHE A 62 -4.78 7.37 13.40
CA PHE A 62 -5.29 6.28 12.56
C PHE A 62 -5.19 4.91 13.26
N LYS A 63 -4.88 4.89 14.55
CA LYS A 63 -4.74 3.69 15.37
C LYS A 63 -6.08 2.95 15.50
N SER A 64 -6.02 1.63 15.66
CA SER A 64 -7.21 0.86 15.98
C SER A 64 -7.45 0.83 17.50
N GLN A 65 -8.71 0.63 17.87
CA GLN A 65 -9.13 0.28 19.23
C GLN A 65 -9.16 -1.25 19.45
N LYS A 66 -9.07 -2.03 18.37
CA LYS A 66 -9.02 -3.48 18.39
C LYS A 66 -7.58 -3.95 18.30
N ASN A 67 -7.33 -5.10 18.91
CA ASN A 67 -6.01 -5.72 18.94
C ASN A 67 -5.74 -6.59 17.71
N THR A 68 -6.81 -7.08 17.07
CA THR A 68 -6.75 -8.10 16.01
C THR A 68 -7.25 -7.54 14.68
N CYS A 69 -6.56 -7.88 13.59
CA CYS A 69 -7.03 -7.60 12.25
C CYS A 69 -6.95 -8.80 11.30
N VAL A 70 -7.77 -8.76 10.25
CA VAL A 70 -7.64 -9.63 9.08
C VAL A 70 -7.15 -8.80 7.89
N LEU A 71 -5.94 -9.11 7.42
CA LEU A 71 -5.37 -8.62 6.17
C LEU A 71 -5.87 -9.48 5.01
N VAL A 72 -6.74 -8.92 4.17
CA VAL A 72 -7.37 -9.62 3.05
C VAL A 72 -6.60 -9.30 1.76
N ALA A 73 -5.76 -10.26 1.35
CA ALA A 73 -5.08 -10.31 0.07
C ALA A 73 -6.00 -10.90 -1.03
N THR A 74 -5.43 -11.16 -2.20
CA THR A 74 -6.21 -11.40 -3.43
C THR A 74 -6.06 -12.79 -4.02
N GLY A 75 -5.40 -13.70 -3.30
CA GLY A 75 -5.31 -15.10 -3.67
C GLY A 75 -6.68 -15.80 -3.63
N PRO A 76 -6.91 -16.82 -4.47
CA PRO A 76 -8.15 -17.58 -4.52
C PRO A 76 -8.54 -18.27 -3.20
N SER A 77 -7.59 -18.61 -2.33
CA SER A 77 -7.90 -19.29 -1.05
C SER A 77 -8.82 -18.49 -0.13
N VAL A 78 -8.97 -17.17 -0.34
CA VAL A 78 -9.93 -16.35 0.41
C VAL A 78 -11.37 -16.87 0.29
N LYS A 79 -11.70 -17.57 -0.80
CA LYS A 79 -13.03 -18.16 -1.04
C LYS A 79 -13.34 -19.34 -0.13
N ASP A 80 -12.31 -19.96 0.45
CA ASP A 80 -12.42 -21.16 1.28
C ASP A 80 -12.46 -20.82 2.78
N ILE A 81 -12.34 -19.53 3.13
CA ILE A 81 -12.39 -19.04 4.52
C ILE A 81 -13.85 -18.87 4.96
N ASP A 82 -14.15 -19.27 6.19
CA ASP A 82 -15.48 -19.09 6.78
C ASP A 82 -15.85 -17.59 6.80
N GLN A 83 -17.02 -17.27 6.23
CA GLN A 83 -17.53 -15.89 6.20
C GLN A 83 -17.72 -15.29 7.59
N ARG A 84 -18.00 -16.11 8.62
CA ARG A 84 -18.09 -15.67 10.02
C ARG A 84 -16.75 -15.14 10.53
N PHE A 85 -15.63 -15.69 10.04
CA PHE A 85 -14.30 -15.19 10.35
C PHE A 85 -14.03 -13.86 9.61
N LEU A 86 -14.49 -13.74 8.37
CA LEU A 86 -14.34 -12.53 7.55
C LEU A 86 -15.33 -11.40 7.90
N THR A 87 -16.23 -11.62 8.84
CA THR A 87 -17.22 -10.63 9.31
C THR A 87 -17.31 -10.54 10.84
N ASN A 88 -16.30 -11.05 11.55
CA ASN A 88 -16.22 -11.00 13.00
C ASN A 88 -16.17 -9.53 13.48
N PRO A 89 -17.14 -9.09 14.30
CA PRO A 89 -17.21 -7.71 14.78
C PRO A 89 -16.07 -7.32 15.72
N ASP A 90 -15.31 -8.27 16.28
CA ASP A 90 -14.16 -8.02 17.15
C ASP A 90 -12.87 -7.72 16.37
N TYR A 91 -12.88 -7.93 15.05
CA TYR A 91 -11.72 -7.71 14.18
C TYR A 91 -11.86 -6.46 13.34
N ASP A 92 -10.75 -5.81 13.02
CA ASP A 92 -10.70 -4.83 11.93
C ASP A 92 -10.18 -5.49 10.65
N TYR A 93 -10.59 -4.96 9.50
CA TYR A 93 -10.23 -5.52 8.20
C TYR A 93 -9.36 -4.55 7.41
N ILE A 94 -8.25 -5.07 6.88
CA ILE A 94 -7.36 -4.36 5.97
C ILE A 94 -7.48 -5.00 4.59
N GLY A 95 -8.04 -4.28 3.62
CA GLY A 95 -8.13 -4.76 2.24
C GLY A 95 -6.92 -4.32 1.42
N VAL A 96 -6.47 -5.16 0.48
CA VAL A 96 -5.47 -4.76 -0.52
C VAL A 96 -5.95 -4.99 -1.95
N ASN A 97 -5.55 -4.11 -2.87
CA ASN A 97 -5.87 -4.19 -4.30
C ASN A 97 -7.36 -4.49 -4.55
N GLY A 98 -7.72 -5.68 -5.04
CA GLY A 98 -9.09 -6.05 -5.36
C GLY A 98 -9.90 -6.67 -4.20
N ALA A 99 -9.40 -6.67 -2.97
CA ALA A 99 -10.11 -7.15 -1.78
C ALA A 99 -11.52 -6.55 -1.63
N ILE A 100 -11.71 -5.28 -2.04
CA ILE A 100 -12.96 -4.52 -2.04
C ILE A 100 -14.07 -5.18 -2.88
N SER A 101 -13.75 -6.17 -3.73
CA SER A 101 -14.76 -6.98 -4.42
C SER A 101 -15.51 -7.94 -3.49
N LEU A 102 -15.03 -8.17 -2.26
CA LEU A 102 -15.76 -8.89 -1.22
C LEU A 102 -16.71 -7.91 -0.51
N ASP A 103 -17.84 -7.61 -1.15
CA ASP A 103 -18.79 -6.56 -0.73
C ASP A 103 -19.44 -6.82 0.66
N HIS A 104 -19.28 -8.02 1.23
CA HIS A 104 -19.78 -8.38 2.55
C HIS A 104 -18.79 -8.04 3.69
N ILE A 105 -17.55 -7.62 3.37
CA ILE A 105 -16.54 -7.24 4.36
C ILE A 105 -16.49 -5.72 4.49
N HIS A 106 -16.61 -5.22 5.71
CA HIS A 106 -16.38 -3.80 5.99
C HIS A 106 -14.88 -3.53 6.24
N PHE A 107 -14.20 -3.02 5.22
CA PHE A 107 -12.78 -2.63 5.33
C PHE A 107 -12.64 -1.27 5.98
N LYS A 108 -12.16 -1.25 7.23
CA LYS A 108 -11.81 -0.01 7.94
C LYS A 108 -10.51 0.61 7.42
N TYR A 109 -9.59 -0.23 6.95
CA TYR A 109 -8.32 0.18 6.38
C TYR A 109 -8.14 -0.42 4.99
N TYR A 110 -7.44 0.29 4.11
CA TYR A 110 -7.21 -0.19 2.74
C TYR A 110 -5.82 0.21 2.24
N VAL A 111 -5.12 -0.67 1.51
CA VAL A 111 -3.78 -0.40 0.98
C VAL A 111 -3.70 -0.72 -0.52
N ILE A 112 -3.33 0.27 -1.33
CA ILE A 112 -3.05 0.09 -2.76
C ILE A 112 -1.79 0.88 -3.13
N ILE A 113 -0.72 0.17 -3.52
CA ILE A 113 0.52 0.79 -4.00
C ILE A 113 0.80 0.54 -5.48
N ASP A 114 0.07 -0.40 -6.11
CA ASP A 114 0.25 -0.78 -7.50
C ASP A 114 -0.43 0.21 -8.44
N PHE A 115 0.38 0.97 -9.19
CA PHE A 115 -0.12 1.95 -10.15
C PHE A 115 -0.73 1.30 -11.40
N ASN A 116 -0.35 0.07 -11.76
CA ASN A 116 -0.98 -0.68 -12.85
C ASN A 116 -2.38 -1.10 -12.44
N PHE A 117 -2.55 -1.68 -11.25
CA PHE A 117 -3.86 -1.96 -10.67
C PHE A 117 -4.73 -0.69 -10.63
N THR A 118 -4.19 0.41 -10.09
CA THR A 118 -4.88 1.71 -10.02
C THR A 118 -5.31 2.20 -11.42
N THR A 119 -4.50 1.97 -12.44
CA THR A 119 -4.81 2.40 -13.81
C THR A 119 -5.89 1.53 -14.46
N LYS A 120 -5.78 0.20 -14.29
CA LYS A 120 -6.53 -0.82 -15.04
C LYS A 120 -7.84 -1.23 -14.37
N ARG A 121 -7.89 -1.19 -13.03
CA ARG A 121 -9.05 -1.56 -12.21
C ARG A 121 -9.62 -0.37 -11.46
N PHE A 122 -9.78 0.74 -12.18
CA PHE A 122 -10.30 1.98 -11.58
C PHE A 122 -11.74 1.83 -11.06
N ASP A 123 -12.48 0.86 -11.58
CA ASP A 123 -13.77 0.41 -11.02
C ASP A 123 -13.65 0.04 -9.53
N LEU A 124 -12.63 -0.72 -9.16
CA LEU A 124 -12.38 -1.12 -7.77
C LEU A 124 -11.81 0.04 -6.95
N ILE A 125 -10.99 0.89 -7.56
CA ILE A 125 -10.50 2.12 -6.91
C ILE A 125 -11.68 3.03 -6.52
N LEU A 126 -12.67 3.20 -7.39
CA LEU A 126 -13.87 3.98 -7.08
C LEU A 126 -14.66 3.39 -5.91
N LYS A 127 -14.69 2.06 -5.73
CA LYS A 127 -15.31 1.45 -4.55
C LYS A 127 -14.58 1.84 -3.26
N VAL A 128 -13.24 1.77 -3.25
CA VAL A 128 -12.42 2.18 -2.09
C VAL A 128 -12.59 3.67 -1.78
N LEU A 129 -12.59 4.53 -2.81
CA LEU A 129 -12.74 5.98 -2.61
C LEU A 129 -14.13 6.36 -2.07
N ASN A 130 -15.14 5.52 -2.30
CA ASN A 130 -16.51 5.71 -1.82
C ASN A 130 -16.79 5.00 -0.47
N SER A 131 -15.85 4.25 0.08
CA SER A 131 -16.01 3.63 1.40
C SER A 131 -15.55 4.57 2.52
N ASP A 132 -16.10 4.35 3.71
CA ASP A 132 -15.66 5.01 4.94
C ASP A 132 -14.48 4.25 5.54
N CYS A 133 -13.30 4.40 4.93
CA CYS A 133 -12.07 3.75 5.35
C CYS A 133 -10.90 4.73 5.40
N ILE A 134 -9.79 4.30 6.03
CA ILE A 134 -8.49 4.94 5.88
C ILE A 134 -7.72 4.25 4.76
N PHE A 135 -7.52 4.95 3.66
CA PHE A 135 -6.88 4.47 2.45
C PHE A 135 -5.42 4.92 2.35
N PHE A 136 -4.50 3.95 2.47
CA PHE A 136 -3.06 4.12 2.29
C PHE A 136 -2.68 3.88 0.83
N THR A 137 -2.01 4.86 0.21
CA THR A 137 -1.58 4.76 -1.18
C THR A 137 -0.28 5.50 -1.46
N THR A 138 0.31 5.30 -2.65
CA THR A 138 1.54 5.98 -3.05
C THR A 138 1.25 7.30 -3.78
N PRO A 139 2.22 8.23 -3.84
CA PRO A 139 2.11 9.45 -4.65
C PRO A 139 1.69 9.20 -6.10
N ARG A 140 2.19 8.11 -6.70
CA ARG A 140 1.91 7.75 -8.09
C ARG A 140 0.47 7.28 -8.28
N CYS A 141 -0.05 6.47 -7.36
CA CYS A 141 -1.45 6.03 -7.39
C CYS A 141 -2.41 7.20 -7.16
N LEU A 142 -2.12 8.06 -6.16
CA LEU A 142 -2.91 9.27 -5.92
C LEU A 142 -2.95 10.19 -7.15
N ASP A 143 -1.81 10.40 -7.83
CA ASP A 143 -1.77 11.22 -9.04
C ASP A 143 -2.64 10.65 -10.18
N ILE A 144 -2.76 9.32 -10.29
CA ILE A 144 -3.68 8.68 -11.24
C ILE A 144 -5.13 8.95 -10.84
N ILE A 145 -5.46 8.85 -9.56
CA ILE A 145 -6.79 9.09 -9.00
C ILE A 145 -7.25 10.53 -9.23
N LEU A 146 -6.46 11.51 -8.77
CA LEU A 146 -6.81 12.94 -8.84
C LEU A 146 -6.81 13.51 -10.27
N LYS A 147 -6.32 12.75 -11.26
CA LYS A 147 -6.45 13.08 -12.69
C LYS A 147 -7.75 12.58 -13.31
N ARG A 148 -8.47 11.69 -12.63
CA ARG A 148 -9.70 11.05 -13.14
C ARG A 148 -10.96 11.51 -12.42
N ILE A 149 -10.85 11.95 -11.17
CA ILE A 149 -11.98 12.41 -10.36
C ILE A 149 -11.70 13.73 -9.66
N ASP A 150 -12.75 14.45 -9.28
CA ASP A 150 -12.62 15.62 -8.41
C ASP A 150 -12.38 15.17 -6.95
N PRO A 151 -11.46 15.80 -6.20
CA PRO A 151 -11.24 15.48 -4.80
C PRO A 151 -12.50 15.48 -3.91
N SER A 152 -13.52 16.28 -4.24
CA SER A 152 -14.79 16.32 -3.51
C SER A 152 -15.61 15.03 -3.59
N GLN A 153 -15.28 14.13 -4.52
CA GLN A 153 -15.94 12.84 -4.68
C GLN A 153 -15.34 11.74 -3.79
N ILE A 154 -14.24 12.04 -3.09
CA ILE A 154 -13.53 11.09 -2.23
C ILE A 154 -14.15 11.13 -0.83
N LYS A 155 -14.63 9.98 -0.35
CA LYS A 155 -15.21 9.80 0.98
C LYS A 155 -14.21 9.26 2.00
N CYS A 156 -13.35 8.33 1.57
CA CYS A 156 -12.32 7.76 2.43
C CYS A 156 -11.29 8.81 2.89
N GLU A 157 -10.68 8.60 4.04
CA GLU A 157 -9.50 9.37 4.46
C GLU A 157 -8.26 8.85 3.71
N ILE A 158 -7.48 9.74 3.09
CA ILE A 158 -6.27 9.33 2.37
C ILE A 158 -5.03 9.53 3.26
N LYS A 159 -4.18 8.51 3.29
CA LYS A 159 -2.82 8.54 3.83
C LYS A 159 -1.82 8.15 2.73
N ILE A 160 -0.66 8.80 2.71
CA ILE A 160 0.35 8.63 1.68
C ILE A 160 1.59 7.95 2.24
N ILE A 161 2.00 6.88 1.58
CA ILE A 161 3.18 6.09 1.91
C ILE A 161 4.18 6.14 0.76
N GLU A 162 5.46 6.19 1.09
CA GLU A 162 6.57 6.30 0.14
C GLU A 162 7.40 5.02 0.19
N THR A 163 7.72 4.42 -0.96
CA THR A 163 8.42 3.13 -0.98
C THR A 163 9.92 3.30 -1.12
N ILE A 164 10.66 2.41 -0.46
CA ILE A 164 12.11 2.29 -0.57
C ILE A 164 12.45 1.46 -1.80
N PHE A 165 13.34 1.97 -2.65
CA PHE A 165 13.86 1.24 -3.79
C PHE A 165 14.93 0.23 -3.36
N GLN A 166 15.17 -0.79 -4.18
CA GLN A 166 16.19 -1.83 -3.93
C GLN A 166 17.61 -1.26 -3.73
N ASP A 167 17.93 -0.13 -4.36
CA ASP A 167 19.21 0.58 -4.17
C ASP A 167 19.29 1.38 -2.85
N LYS A 168 18.34 1.14 -1.93
CA LYS A 168 18.17 1.83 -0.64
C LYS A 168 17.95 3.34 -0.78
N THR A 169 17.47 3.78 -1.94
CA THR A 169 17.05 5.16 -2.16
C THR A 169 15.55 5.33 -1.95
N VAL A 170 15.15 6.57 -1.68
CA VAL A 170 13.75 6.99 -1.69
C VAL A 170 13.60 8.17 -2.65
N GLU A 171 12.43 8.28 -3.26
CA GLU A 171 12.01 9.42 -4.07
C GLU A 171 10.87 10.15 -3.36
N PRO A 172 11.16 10.97 -2.33
CA PRO A 172 10.12 11.61 -1.55
C PRO A 172 9.29 12.53 -2.44
N PHE A 173 8.00 12.53 -2.22
CA PHE A 173 7.00 13.32 -2.90
C PHE A 173 7.31 14.80 -2.70
N MET A 174 7.57 15.48 -3.82
CA MET A 174 8.03 16.87 -3.89
C MET A 174 9.38 17.13 -3.20
N GLY A 175 10.09 16.07 -2.79
CA GLY A 175 11.42 16.13 -2.17
C GLY A 175 12.54 15.63 -3.08
N LYS A 176 13.78 15.73 -2.60
CA LYS A 176 14.99 15.29 -3.32
C LYS A 176 15.16 13.78 -3.20
N LYS A 177 15.41 13.08 -4.32
CA LYS A 177 15.88 11.69 -4.29
C LYS A 177 17.18 11.61 -3.48
N HIS A 178 17.25 10.71 -2.53
CA HIS A 178 18.43 10.49 -1.69
C HIS A 178 18.49 9.03 -1.24
N LYS A 179 19.67 8.62 -0.77
CA LYS A 179 19.87 7.34 -0.10
C LYS A 179 19.37 7.45 1.33
N LEU A 180 18.58 6.49 1.79
CA LEU A 180 18.10 6.47 3.17
C LEU A 180 19.21 6.11 4.14
N ASP A 181 19.14 6.71 5.32
CA ASP A 181 19.86 6.26 6.50
C ASP A 181 19.04 5.13 7.14
N LEU A 182 19.47 3.89 6.92
CA LEU A 182 18.78 2.71 7.44
C LEU A 182 19.16 2.38 8.89
N GLU A 183 20.03 3.18 9.53
CA GLU A 183 20.38 3.06 10.95
C GLU A 183 19.34 3.75 11.86
N LYS A 184 18.35 4.42 11.28
CA LYS A 184 17.25 5.03 12.03
C LYS A 184 16.47 3.94 12.78
N PRO A 185 16.07 4.19 14.04
CA PRO A 185 15.52 3.16 14.93
C PRO A 185 14.17 2.58 14.48
N TYR A 186 13.51 3.20 13.52
CA TYR A 186 12.27 2.73 12.94
C TYR A 186 12.47 1.86 11.68
N PHE A 187 13.71 1.65 11.24
CA PHE A 187 14.06 0.65 10.24
C PHE A 187 14.71 -0.55 10.92
N HIS A 188 14.12 -1.72 10.72
CA HIS A 188 14.60 -2.98 11.29
C HIS A 188 15.09 -3.86 10.14
N LEU A 189 16.36 -4.26 10.17
CA LEU A 189 16.97 -5.05 9.10
C LEU A 189 17.26 -6.48 9.56
N TYR A 190 16.87 -7.45 8.75
CA TYR A 190 17.14 -8.88 8.91
C TYR A 190 17.87 -9.34 7.64
N GLY A 191 19.20 -9.37 7.72
CA GLY A 191 20.05 -9.47 6.53
C GLY A 191 19.92 -8.23 5.63
N GLU A 192 19.59 -8.43 4.36
CA GLU A 192 19.36 -7.33 3.40
C GLU A 192 17.90 -6.86 3.33
N PHE A 193 17.00 -7.52 4.07
CA PHE A 193 15.57 -7.26 4.08
C PHE A 193 15.19 -6.42 5.29
N GLY A 194 14.17 -5.59 5.14
CA GLY A 194 13.85 -4.53 6.09
C GLY A 194 12.36 -4.38 6.34
N PHE A 195 12.04 -3.96 7.56
CA PHE A 195 10.70 -3.64 8.02
C PHE A 195 10.70 -2.22 8.60
N SER A 196 9.75 -1.38 8.18
CA SER A 196 9.61 -0.01 8.71
C SER A 196 8.46 0.09 9.71
N THR A 197 8.74 0.67 10.88
CA THR A 197 7.71 1.05 11.86
C THR A 197 7.24 2.50 11.71
N ASN A 198 7.91 3.30 10.87
CA ASN A 198 7.50 4.66 10.50
C ASN A 198 7.06 4.71 9.02
N ILE A 199 5.78 4.42 8.80
CA ILE A 199 5.20 4.33 7.44
C ILE A 199 5.09 5.67 6.70
N PHE A 200 5.23 6.81 7.38
CA PHE A 200 5.21 8.14 6.77
C PHE A 200 6.59 8.68 6.43
N ASN A 201 7.66 8.00 6.87
CA ASN A 201 9.01 8.22 6.40
C ASN A 201 9.24 7.47 5.07
N ALA A 202 9.22 6.13 5.14
CA ALA A 202 9.26 5.24 4.00
C ALA A 202 8.95 3.80 4.43
N VAL A 203 8.51 2.96 3.48
CA VAL A 203 8.21 1.53 3.69
C VAL A 203 8.94 0.66 2.66
N PHE A 204 9.30 -0.55 3.06
CA PHE A 204 9.81 -1.55 2.11
C PHE A 204 8.63 -2.23 1.40
N ASP A 205 8.69 -2.45 0.09
CA ASP A 205 7.57 -3.06 -0.64
C ASP A 205 7.80 -4.51 -1.07
N TYR A 206 9.05 -4.87 -1.36
CA TYR A 206 9.45 -6.15 -1.95
C TYR A 206 8.49 -6.65 -3.03
N LEU A 207 7.99 -5.72 -3.86
CA LEU A 207 7.07 -5.99 -4.97
C LEU A 207 5.69 -6.54 -4.57
N THR A 208 5.31 -6.54 -3.28
CA THR A 208 4.00 -7.05 -2.84
C THR A 208 3.24 -6.06 -1.98
N VAL A 209 1.96 -5.84 -2.32
CA VAL A 209 1.08 -4.99 -1.51
C VAL A 209 0.83 -5.57 -0.10
N PRO A 210 0.68 -6.90 0.09
CA PRO A 210 0.58 -7.48 1.42
C PRO A 210 1.77 -7.16 2.33
N TYR A 211 3.01 -7.11 1.82
CA TYR A 211 4.18 -6.77 2.65
C TYR A 211 4.12 -5.34 3.19
N VAL A 212 3.72 -4.39 2.35
CA VAL A 212 3.45 -3.01 2.80
C VAL A 212 2.32 -2.97 3.80
N ALA A 213 1.26 -3.74 3.57
CA ALA A 213 0.11 -3.77 4.46
C ALA A 213 0.44 -4.36 5.85
N LEU A 214 1.44 -5.24 5.97
CA LEU A 214 1.96 -5.71 7.26
C LEU A 214 2.63 -4.57 8.06
N GLN A 215 3.44 -3.73 7.41
CA GLN A 215 4.02 -2.53 8.04
C GLN A 215 2.93 -1.54 8.47
N VAL A 216 1.90 -1.36 7.63
CA VAL A 216 0.73 -0.54 7.96
C VAL A 216 -0.05 -1.13 9.14
N ALA A 217 -0.29 -2.45 9.17
CA ALA A 217 -0.99 -3.13 10.26
C ALA A 217 -0.26 -2.94 11.61
N TYR A 218 1.07 -3.11 11.61
CA TYR A 218 1.90 -2.82 12.77
C TYR A 218 1.79 -1.34 13.20
N ALA A 219 1.90 -0.41 12.26
CA ALA A 219 1.79 1.01 12.52
C ALA A 219 0.39 1.43 13.02
N ILE A 220 -0.67 0.71 12.66
CA ILE A 220 -2.03 0.89 13.22
C ILE A 220 -2.10 0.40 14.68
N GLY A 221 -1.25 -0.55 15.07
CA GLY A 221 -1.12 -1.05 16.43
C GLY A 221 -1.68 -2.45 16.68
N PHE A 222 -1.97 -3.22 15.63
CA PHE A 222 -2.45 -4.60 15.80
C PHE A 222 -1.35 -5.50 16.39
N LYS A 223 -1.75 -6.41 17.29
CA LYS A 223 -0.88 -7.44 17.89
C LYS A 223 -1.19 -8.85 17.41
N GLU A 224 -2.29 -9.02 16.70
CA GLU A 224 -2.66 -10.26 16.06
C GLU A 224 -3.15 -9.99 14.63
N ILE A 225 -2.52 -10.63 13.66
CA ILE A 225 -2.75 -10.40 12.24
C ILE A 225 -3.05 -11.75 11.56
N TYR A 226 -4.26 -11.89 11.03
CA TYR A 226 -4.62 -13.01 10.17
C TYR A 226 -4.52 -12.58 8.71
N ILE A 227 -3.86 -13.37 7.87
CA ILE A 227 -3.71 -13.07 6.46
C ILE A 227 -4.58 -14.02 5.64
N ALA A 228 -5.60 -13.47 4.98
CA ALA A 228 -6.47 -14.19 4.06
C ALA A 228 -5.98 -14.02 2.62
N GLY A 229 -5.89 -15.09 1.83
CA GLY A 229 -5.55 -15.00 0.40
C GLY A 229 -4.08 -14.70 0.09
N LEU A 230 -3.14 -14.97 0.99
CA LEU A 230 -1.69 -14.91 0.72
C LEU A 230 -1.20 -16.27 0.24
N ASP A 231 -1.37 -16.54 -1.06
CA ASP A 231 -1.13 -17.88 -1.64
C ASP A 231 0.28 -18.04 -2.22
N MET A 232 0.69 -17.15 -3.13
CA MET A 232 2.01 -17.17 -3.79
C MET A 232 2.38 -18.48 -4.53
N ASN A 233 1.39 -19.26 -4.96
CA ASN A 233 1.58 -20.53 -5.68
C ASN A 233 0.70 -20.66 -6.95
N ASN A 234 -0.08 -19.63 -7.27
CA ASN A 234 -1.18 -19.68 -8.23
C ASN A 234 -1.09 -18.59 -9.33
N PHE A 235 0.12 -18.20 -9.72
CA PHE A 235 0.37 -17.06 -10.65
C PHE A 235 -0.26 -17.21 -12.04
N SER A 236 -0.50 -18.44 -12.49
CA SER A 236 -1.19 -18.74 -13.76
C SER A 236 -2.72 -18.59 -13.66
N GLN A 237 -3.29 -18.55 -12.47
CA GLN A 237 -4.72 -18.42 -12.23
C GLN A 237 -5.16 -16.95 -12.08
N PRO A 238 -6.43 -16.60 -12.38
CA PRO A 238 -6.96 -15.29 -12.04
C PRO A 238 -6.98 -15.08 -10.52
N ARG A 239 -6.82 -13.82 -10.09
CA ARG A 239 -7.15 -13.45 -8.71
C ARG A 239 -8.64 -13.67 -8.46
N PHE A 240 -9.07 -13.74 -7.19
CA PHE A 240 -10.45 -14.12 -6.88
C PHE A 240 -11.52 -13.21 -7.53
N TYR A 241 -11.17 -11.95 -7.83
CA TYR A 241 -12.01 -10.90 -8.42
C TYR A 241 -11.79 -10.72 -9.95
N GLU A 242 -11.02 -11.60 -10.57
CA GLU A 242 -10.75 -11.65 -12.00
C GLU A 242 -11.39 -12.90 -12.63
N SER A 243 -11.54 -12.87 -13.95
CA SER A 243 -11.87 -14.01 -14.81
C SER A 243 -10.71 -14.28 -15.76
N ILE A 244 -10.78 -15.35 -16.55
CA ILE A 244 -9.76 -15.67 -17.55
C ILE A 244 -9.62 -14.52 -18.57
N GLU A 245 -10.72 -13.86 -18.90
CA GLU A 245 -10.80 -12.80 -19.91
C GLU A 245 -10.22 -11.46 -19.44
N ASN A 246 -10.24 -11.18 -18.14
CA ASN A 246 -9.82 -9.88 -17.58
C ASN A 246 -8.59 -9.94 -16.66
N LYS A 247 -7.99 -11.14 -16.51
CA LYS A 247 -6.79 -11.38 -15.71
C LYS A 247 -5.68 -10.40 -16.07
N GLN A 248 -5.17 -9.67 -15.07
CA GLN A 248 -4.00 -8.83 -15.26
C GLN A 248 -2.70 -9.65 -15.16
N PRO A 249 -1.67 -9.34 -15.98
CA PRO A 249 -0.38 -10.01 -15.89
C PRO A 249 0.25 -9.77 -14.52
N THR A 250 1.12 -10.71 -14.12
CA THR A 250 1.92 -10.63 -12.90
C THR A 250 3.32 -11.11 -13.22
N MET A 251 4.30 -10.61 -12.48
CA MET A 251 5.70 -11.00 -12.58
C MET A 251 6.23 -11.57 -11.27
N LEU A 252 5.34 -11.78 -10.27
CA LEU A 252 5.74 -12.17 -8.91
C LEU A 252 6.51 -13.49 -8.89
N ASP A 253 6.17 -14.43 -9.77
CA ASP A 253 6.85 -15.72 -9.96
C ASP A 253 8.33 -15.57 -10.33
N GLN A 254 8.72 -14.46 -10.97
CA GLN A 254 10.12 -14.18 -11.32
C GLN A 254 10.93 -13.58 -10.17
N TYR A 255 10.25 -13.10 -9.12
CA TYR A 255 10.88 -12.40 -7.99
C TYR A 255 10.70 -13.13 -6.66
N LEU A 256 10.39 -14.43 -6.66
CA LEU A 256 10.25 -15.21 -5.43
C LEU A 256 11.50 -15.17 -4.54
N HIS A 257 12.69 -15.10 -5.15
CA HIS A 257 13.98 -14.94 -4.45
C HIS A 257 14.09 -13.65 -3.64
N LEU A 258 13.30 -12.63 -3.96
CA LEU A 258 13.18 -11.38 -3.22
C LEU A 258 11.99 -11.42 -2.26
N ILE A 259 10.87 -11.98 -2.71
CA ILE A 259 9.61 -11.94 -1.97
C ILE A 259 9.63 -12.87 -0.74
N PHE A 260 10.13 -14.11 -0.88
CA PHE A 260 10.08 -15.07 0.23
C PHE A 260 10.97 -14.65 1.40
N PRO A 261 12.26 -14.30 1.18
CA PRO A 261 13.10 -13.87 2.30
C PRO A 261 12.64 -12.54 2.92
N ALA A 262 11.94 -11.68 2.17
CA ALA A 262 11.30 -10.52 2.74
C ALA A 262 10.24 -10.90 3.79
N PHE A 263 9.36 -11.87 3.47
CA PHE A 263 8.38 -12.37 4.43
C PHE A 263 9.02 -13.07 5.62
N ASP A 264 10.15 -13.76 5.43
CA ASP A 264 10.95 -14.31 6.54
C ASP A 264 11.43 -13.19 7.47
N ALA A 265 11.98 -12.10 6.92
CA ALA A 265 12.37 -10.93 7.69
C ALA A 265 11.20 -10.27 8.45
N ALA A 266 10.00 -10.22 7.84
CA ALA A 266 8.82 -9.74 8.55
C ALA A 266 8.40 -10.68 9.69
N ALA A 267 8.53 -12.00 9.51
CA ALA A 267 8.23 -12.96 10.57
C ALA A 267 9.20 -12.82 11.76
N GLU A 268 10.51 -12.67 11.49
CA GLU A 268 11.51 -12.37 12.52
C GLU A 268 11.17 -11.07 13.28
N PHE A 269 10.85 -10.00 12.55
CA PHE A 269 10.38 -8.75 13.14
C PHE A 269 9.19 -8.93 14.07
N PHE A 270 8.15 -9.65 13.63
CA PHE A 270 6.96 -9.84 14.43
C PHE A 270 7.19 -10.71 15.67
N ILE A 271 8.07 -11.70 15.60
CA ILE A 271 8.48 -12.50 16.76
C ILE A 271 9.15 -11.61 17.82
N GLU A 272 10.12 -10.78 17.43
CA GLU A 272 10.82 -9.86 18.33
C GLU A 272 9.90 -8.85 18.99
N HIS A 273 8.87 -8.38 18.26
CA HIS A 273 7.92 -7.37 18.73
C HIS A 273 6.63 -7.95 19.32
N GLN A 274 6.60 -9.27 19.55
CA GLN A 274 5.47 -10.00 20.16
C GLN A 274 4.14 -9.77 19.44
N VAL A 275 4.16 -9.82 18.11
CA VAL A 275 2.99 -9.75 17.25
C VAL A 275 2.75 -11.14 16.64
N GLN A 276 1.54 -11.66 16.81
CA GLN A 276 1.17 -12.95 16.26
C GLN A 276 0.66 -12.78 14.83
N VAL A 277 1.24 -13.52 13.89
CA VAL A 277 0.84 -13.49 12.48
C VAL A 277 0.54 -14.90 11.99
N TYR A 278 -0.64 -15.06 11.39
CA TYR A 278 -1.11 -16.34 10.87
C TYR A 278 -1.50 -16.22 9.41
N ASN A 279 -1.20 -17.26 8.62
CA ASN A 279 -1.69 -17.37 7.26
C ASN A 279 -2.90 -18.31 7.22
N LEU A 280 -4.03 -17.82 6.70
CA LEU A 280 -5.27 -18.59 6.54
C LEU A 280 -5.27 -19.44 5.28
N SER A 281 -4.24 -19.33 4.43
CA SER A 281 -4.05 -20.18 3.25
C SER A 281 -3.24 -21.43 3.63
N PRO A 282 -3.86 -22.62 3.74
CA PRO A 282 -3.19 -23.84 4.19
C PRO A 282 -2.13 -24.34 3.20
N THR A 283 -2.26 -23.99 1.92
CA THR A 283 -1.36 -24.41 0.84
C THR A 283 -0.43 -23.30 0.36
N SER A 284 -0.40 -22.14 1.03
CA SER A 284 0.47 -21.02 0.68
C SER A 284 1.93 -21.44 0.50
N ALA A 285 2.61 -20.87 -0.49
CA ALA A 285 4.06 -20.97 -0.65
C ALA A 285 4.84 -20.08 0.34
N ILE A 286 4.17 -19.16 1.05
CA ILE A 286 4.79 -18.41 2.15
C ILE A 286 4.72 -19.27 3.41
N GLU A 287 5.89 -19.76 3.84
CA GLU A 287 6.05 -20.60 5.03
C GLU A 287 6.41 -19.79 6.29
N SER A 288 6.72 -18.50 6.14
CA SER A 288 7.21 -17.63 7.22
C SER A 288 6.22 -17.44 8.38
N PHE A 289 4.93 -17.66 8.13
CA PHE A 289 3.87 -17.50 9.13
C PHE A 289 3.16 -18.82 9.42
N LYS A 290 2.77 -19.02 10.68
CA LYS A 290 2.01 -20.22 11.08
C LYS A 290 0.70 -20.29 10.29
N LYS A 291 0.48 -21.42 9.61
CA LYS A 291 -0.74 -21.71 8.88
C LYS A 291 -1.83 -22.19 9.83
N ILE A 292 -3.03 -21.65 9.71
CA ILE A 292 -4.20 -22.09 10.47
C ILE A 292 -5.39 -22.26 9.54
N ASN A 293 -6.30 -23.15 9.94
CA ASN A 293 -7.55 -23.37 9.24
C ASN A 293 -8.71 -22.76 10.05
N THR A 294 -9.68 -22.19 9.37
CA THR A 294 -10.89 -21.58 9.97
C THR A 294 -12.15 -22.36 9.64
N ILE A 295 -12.02 -23.55 9.03
CA ILE A 295 -13.12 -24.50 8.75
C ILE A 295 -13.54 -25.20 10.04
#